data_AF-A0A9X4QRE6-F1
#
_entry.id   AF-A0A9X4QRE6-F1
#
_cell.length_a   1.000
_cell.length_b   1.000
_cell.length_c   1.000
_cell.angle_alpha   90.00
_cell.angle_beta   90.00
_cell.angle_gamma   90.00
#
_symmetry.space_group_name_H-M   'P 1'
#
loop_
_entity.id
_entity.type
_entity.pdbx_description
1 polymer ?
#
loop_
_entity_poly.entity_id
_entity_poly.type
_entity_poly.pdbx_seq_one_letter_code
_entity_poly.pdbx_strand_id
1 'polypeptide(L)'
;MGDPLKLKRNEEKVLEEKSLLRSAKAVYDEYKLFAAREGGNFLLKQLVNLIAESPNANHFFDYHKVHAQYLAQILYAVGKMAPIEQEIESVRMNVDAYLRETGQLLDAVAQFSADPLAGIRNPVVILEIARDPKAAAAYDDILDTYQKAAQLALSGLSNAASQGRAMEQETRQQAQAILDKLNAMTPTIPADQVFIGAAKKRVQFIQLDLMTKVQDTRARAEAAAKRIEPLLADVRQIDRIGRR
;
A
#
# COMPACT_ATOMS: atom_id res chain seq x y z
N MET A 1 -4.92 -35.99 26.66
CA MET A 1 -3.79 -35.11 27.03
C MET A 1 -3.16 -34.61 25.74
N GLY A 2 -3.24 -33.32 25.46
CA GLY A 2 -2.79 -32.72 24.19
C GLY A 2 -1.27 -32.55 24.17
N ASP A 3 -0.68 -32.86 23.02
CA ASP A 3 0.76 -32.81 22.77
C ASP A 3 1.36 -31.41 23.12
N PRO A 4 2.23 -31.30 24.14
CA PRO A 4 2.79 -30.02 24.58
C PRO A 4 3.64 -29.31 23.51
N LEU A 5 4.08 -30.02 22.48
CA LEU A 5 4.77 -29.42 21.32
C LEU A 5 3.80 -28.69 20.37
N LYS A 6 2.54 -29.13 20.29
CA LYS A 6 1.49 -28.44 19.50
C LYS A 6 1.02 -27.16 20.18
N LEU A 7 0.98 -27.14 21.51
CA LEU A 7 0.67 -25.94 22.30
C LEU A 7 1.74 -24.86 22.11
N LYS A 8 3.03 -25.20 22.21
CA LYS A 8 4.13 -24.24 21.94
C LYS A 8 4.12 -23.68 20.53
N ARG A 9 3.90 -24.51 19.51
CA ARG A 9 3.80 -24.04 18.10
C ARG A 9 2.61 -23.12 17.87
N ASN A 10 1.49 -23.34 18.54
CA ASN A 10 0.33 -22.46 18.45
C ASN A 10 0.55 -21.15 19.19
N GLU A 11 1.23 -21.16 20.34
CA GLU A 11 1.61 -19.94 21.07
C GLU A 11 2.60 -19.10 20.26
N GLU A 12 3.60 -19.72 19.63
CA GLU A 12 4.53 -19.05 18.71
C GLU A 12 3.80 -18.46 17.50
N LYS A 13 2.85 -19.19 16.90
CA LYS A 13 2.01 -18.69 15.80
C LYS A 13 1.14 -17.49 16.22
N VAL A 14 0.53 -17.56 17.40
CA VAL A 14 -0.29 -16.47 17.94
C VAL A 14 0.57 -15.25 18.29
N LEU A 15 1.80 -15.46 18.78
CA LEU A 15 2.77 -14.39 19.00
C LEU A 15 3.26 -13.79 17.67
N GLU A 16 3.48 -14.62 16.65
CA GLU A 16 3.88 -14.18 15.31
C GLU A 16 2.73 -13.40 14.63
N GLU A 17 1.49 -13.86 14.70
CA GLU A 17 0.29 -13.14 14.24
C GLU A 17 0.08 -11.82 15.01
N LYS A 18 0.25 -11.81 16.34
CA LYS A 18 0.20 -10.57 17.14
C LYS A 18 1.34 -9.61 16.81
N SER A 19 2.50 -10.11 16.41
CA SER A 19 3.64 -9.29 15.97
C SER A 19 3.40 -8.68 14.59
N LEU A 20 2.78 -9.45 13.68
CA LEU A 20 2.40 -9.03 12.34
C LEU A 20 1.27 -7.99 12.39
N LEU A 21 0.27 -8.15 13.27
CA LEU A 21 -0.78 -7.15 13.49
C LEU A 21 -0.24 -5.83 14.08
N ARG A 22 0.90 -5.86 14.77
CA ARG A 22 1.56 -4.66 15.31
C ARG A 22 2.52 -3.99 14.33
N SER A 23 2.89 -4.64 13.23
CA SER A 23 3.77 -4.07 12.20
C SER A 23 3.19 -2.80 11.55
N ALA A 24 1.86 -2.66 11.49
CA ALA A 24 1.18 -1.44 11.03
C ALA A 24 1.32 -0.24 11.99
N LYS A 25 1.72 -0.46 13.25
CA LYS A 25 2.05 0.59 14.23
C LYS A 25 3.55 0.76 14.47
N ALA A 26 4.37 -0.10 13.87
CA ALA A 26 5.82 0.04 13.82
C ALA A 26 6.24 0.87 12.60
N VAL A 27 5.53 1.97 12.33
CA VAL A 27 6.10 3.04 11.52
C VAL A 27 7.20 3.63 12.38
N TYR A 28 8.43 3.55 11.91
CA TYR A 28 9.59 4.19 12.54
C TYR A 28 9.29 5.68 12.65
N ASP A 29 8.82 6.09 13.82
CA ASP A 29 8.63 7.50 14.14
C ASP A 29 10.02 8.04 14.48
N GLU A 30 10.63 8.68 13.49
CA GLU A 30 11.98 9.26 13.57
C GLU A 30 12.08 10.24 14.74
N TYR A 31 10.98 10.93 15.08
CA TYR A 31 10.90 11.78 16.26
C TYR A 31 10.90 10.96 17.55
N LYS A 32 10.18 9.83 17.64
CA LYS A 32 10.27 8.93 18.80
C LYS A 32 11.63 8.25 18.94
N LEU A 33 12.29 7.91 17.83
CA LEU A 33 13.63 7.33 17.86
C LEU A 33 14.67 8.38 18.29
N PHE A 34 14.55 9.60 17.77
CA PHE A 34 15.34 10.75 18.21
C PHE A 34 15.08 11.08 19.68
N ALA A 35 13.81 11.10 20.12
CA ALA A 35 13.44 11.33 21.51
C ALA A 35 13.89 10.19 22.44
N ALA A 36 13.91 8.93 21.98
CA ALA A 36 14.47 7.81 22.72
C ALA A 36 16.00 7.89 22.81
N ARG A 37 16.66 8.38 21.75
CA ARG A 37 18.11 8.61 21.72
C ARG A 37 18.51 9.79 22.60
N GLU A 38 17.79 10.91 22.52
CA GLU A 38 17.97 12.07 23.38
C GLU A 38 17.60 11.76 24.82
N GLY A 39 16.53 10.99 25.06
CA GLY A 39 16.15 10.48 26.37
C GLY A 39 17.22 9.54 26.96
N GLY A 40 17.79 8.66 26.13
CA GLY A 40 18.93 7.81 26.50
C GLY A 40 20.19 8.61 26.80
N ASN A 41 20.53 9.60 25.98
CA ASN A 41 21.65 10.52 26.18
C ASN A 41 21.44 11.41 27.41
N PHE A 42 20.22 11.85 27.66
CA PHE A 42 19.82 12.65 28.81
C PHE A 42 19.90 11.82 30.10
N LEU A 43 19.39 10.58 30.09
CA LEU A 43 19.54 9.65 31.21
C LEU A 43 21.01 9.32 31.47
N LEU A 44 21.82 9.12 30.41
CA LEU A 44 23.27 8.95 30.52
C LEU A 44 23.93 10.18 31.14
N LYS A 45 23.58 11.41 30.73
CA LYS A 45 24.12 12.66 31.29
C LYS A 45 23.66 12.91 32.73
N GLN A 46 22.39 12.63 33.06
CA GLN A 46 21.89 12.74 34.42
C GLN A 46 22.53 11.71 35.34
N LEU A 47 22.75 10.48 34.86
CA LEU A 47 23.52 9.47 35.55
C LEU A 47 24.95 9.96 35.80
N VAL A 48 25.66 10.45 34.77
CA VAL A 48 27.01 11.03 34.93
C VAL A 48 27.03 12.15 35.99
N ASN A 49 26.04 13.03 36.01
CA ASN A 49 25.98 14.15 36.97
C ASN A 49 25.61 13.72 38.40
N LEU A 50 24.67 12.79 38.59
CA LEU A 50 24.36 12.17 39.89
C LEU A 50 25.54 11.38 40.47
N ILE A 51 26.42 10.95 39.58
CA ILE A 51 27.55 10.08 39.87
C ILE A 51 28.85 10.87 40.10
N ALA A 52 29.02 12.04 39.50
CA ALA A 52 30.17 12.93 39.73
C ALA A 52 30.32 13.32 41.22
N GLU A 53 29.24 13.23 42.00
CA GLU A 53 29.21 13.49 43.44
C GLU A 53 29.33 12.20 44.30
N SER A 54 29.48 11.01 43.69
CA SER A 54 29.48 9.72 44.40
C SER A 54 30.78 8.92 44.21
N PRO A 55 31.44 8.44 45.28
CA PRO A 55 32.67 7.64 45.18
C PRO A 55 32.47 6.26 44.52
N ASN A 56 31.22 5.80 44.32
CA ASN A 56 30.89 4.51 43.69
C ASN A 56 30.55 4.63 42.19
N ALA A 57 30.80 5.80 41.62
CA ALA A 57 30.61 6.12 40.21
C ALA A 57 31.07 5.07 39.22
N ASN A 58 32.33 4.69 39.38
CA ASN A 58 32.98 3.75 38.49
C ASN A 58 32.36 2.35 38.61
N HIS A 59 31.84 1.98 39.78
CA HIS A 59 31.16 0.70 40.00
C HIS A 59 29.80 0.63 39.33
N PHE A 60 29.02 1.71 39.34
CA PHE A 60 27.76 1.77 38.60
C PHE A 60 28.02 1.66 37.09
N PHE A 61 29.00 2.40 36.56
CA PHE A 61 29.37 2.31 35.15
C PHE A 61 29.93 0.93 34.79
N ASP A 62 30.76 0.30 35.61
CA ASP A 62 31.24 -1.07 35.38
C ASP A 62 30.09 -2.07 35.39
N TYR A 63 29.14 -1.93 36.32
CA TYR A 63 27.98 -2.80 36.41
C TYR A 63 27.00 -2.62 35.24
N HIS A 64 26.87 -1.41 34.68
CA HIS A 64 25.96 -1.11 33.56
C HIS A 64 26.64 -1.00 32.20
N LYS A 65 27.97 -1.14 32.12
CA LYS A 65 28.77 -1.08 30.91
C LYS A 65 28.24 -2.02 29.83
N VAL A 66 27.89 -3.25 30.23
CA VAL A 66 27.35 -4.27 29.35
C VAL A 66 25.99 -3.86 28.80
N HIS A 67 25.10 -3.28 29.61
CA HIS A 67 23.80 -2.78 29.16
C HIS A 67 23.94 -1.60 28.17
N ALA A 68 24.84 -0.66 28.46
CA ALA A 68 25.13 0.46 27.56
C ALA A 68 25.73 -0.01 26.23
N GLN A 69 26.61 -1.02 26.26
CA GLN A 69 27.18 -1.65 25.06
C GLN A 69 26.10 -2.33 24.20
N TYR A 70 25.19 -3.09 24.82
CA TYR A 70 24.07 -3.69 24.10
C TYR A 70 23.14 -2.64 23.49
N LEU A 71 22.83 -1.57 24.23
CA LEU A 71 22.00 -0.49 23.72
C LEU A 71 22.65 0.21 22.52
N ALA A 72 23.96 0.50 22.60
CA ALA A 72 24.70 1.10 21.50
C ALA A 72 24.75 0.19 20.25
N GLN A 73 24.93 -1.11 20.46
CA GLN A 73 24.90 -2.12 19.39
C GLN A 73 23.53 -2.16 18.68
N ILE A 74 22.43 -2.11 19.45
CA ILE A 74 21.07 -2.07 18.90
C ILE A 74 20.85 -0.77 18.12
N LEU A 75 21.21 0.39 18.68
CA LEU A 75 21.07 1.68 18.00
C LEU A 75 21.87 1.74 16.70
N TYR A 76 23.08 1.18 16.69
CA TYR A 76 23.91 1.07 15.49
C TYR A 76 23.25 0.18 14.42
N ALA A 77 22.76 -1.00 14.81
CA ALA A 77 22.06 -1.92 13.92
C ALA A 77 20.80 -1.28 13.30
N VAL A 78 20.02 -0.55 14.12
CA VAL A 78 18.86 0.22 13.66
C VAL A 78 19.26 1.29 12.64
N GLY A 79 20.29 2.08 12.93
CA GLY A 79 20.76 3.12 12.01
C GLY A 79 21.27 2.55 10.68
N LYS A 80 21.94 1.40 10.72
CA LYS A 80 22.41 0.67 9.53
C LYS A 80 21.27 0.16 8.66
N MET A 81 20.13 -0.21 9.26
CA MET A 81 18.97 -0.75 8.54
C MET A 81 18.01 0.32 8.01
N ALA A 82 18.05 1.54 8.56
CA ALA A 82 17.11 2.61 8.22
C ALA A 82 16.97 2.89 6.70
N PRO A 83 18.06 2.94 5.89
CA PRO A 83 17.92 3.17 4.44
C PRO A 83 17.16 2.04 3.73
N ILE A 84 17.37 0.79 4.15
CA ILE A 84 16.69 -0.37 3.57
C ILE A 84 15.21 -0.36 3.95
N GLU A 85 14.91 0.01 5.19
CA GLU A 85 13.55 0.16 5.67
C GLU A 85 12.77 1.25 4.90
N GLN A 86 13.43 2.37 4.57
CA GLN A 86 12.86 3.40 3.71
C GLN A 86 12.58 2.91 2.29
N GLU A 87 13.50 2.12 1.70
CA GLU A 87 13.28 1.50 0.39
C GLU A 87 12.08 0.54 0.40
N ILE A 88 11.98 -0.33 1.42
CA ILE A 88 10.85 -1.25 1.59
C ILE A 88 9.52 -0.48 1.70
N GLU A 89 9.49 0.59 2.49
CA GLU A 89 8.28 1.39 2.67
C GLU A 89 7.90 2.16 1.40
N SER A 90 8.88 2.68 0.66
CA SER A 90 8.64 3.34 -0.63
C SER A 90 7.96 2.40 -1.64
N VAL A 91 8.45 1.16 -1.76
CA VAL A 91 7.84 0.14 -2.62
C VAL A 91 6.39 -0.12 -2.21
N ARG A 92 6.14 -0.27 -0.90
CA ARG A 92 4.80 -0.50 -0.37
C ARG A 92 3.87 0.68 -0.65
N MET A 93 4.31 1.91 -0.39
CA MET A 93 3.52 3.11 -0.62
C MET A 93 3.10 3.27 -2.09
N ASN A 94 4.01 2.97 -3.02
CA ASN A 94 3.72 3.02 -4.44
C ASN A 94 2.63 1.99 -4.84
N VAL A 95 2.73 0.77 -4.31
CA VAL A 95 1.70 -0.25 -4.54
C VAL A 95 0.37 0.14 -3.91
N ASP A 96 0.37 0.61 -2.66
CA ASP A 96 -0.85 1.01 -1.96
C ASP A 96 -1.56 2.19 -2.66
N ALA A 97 -0.79 3.15 -3.21
CA ALA A 97 -1.33 4.25 -4.01
C ALA A 97 -2.04 3.73 -5.27
N TYR A 98 -1.39 2.84 -6.02
CA TYR A 98 -1.99 2.21 -7.20
C TYR A 98 -3.28 1.46 -6.88
N LEU A 99 -3.27 0.64 -5.81
CA LEU A 99 -4.43 -0.12 -5.38
C LEU A 99 -5.60 0.79 -5.01
N ARG A 100 -5.33 1.89 -4.30
CA ARG A 100 -6.35 2.86 -3.88
C ARG A 100 -6.94 3.61 -5.07
N GLU A 101 -6.10 4.17 -5.94
CA GLU A 101 -6.56 4.97 -7.09
C GLU A 101 -7.33 4.11 -8.10
N THR A 102 -6.81 2.91 -8.39
CA THR A 102 -7.51 1.97 -9.27
C THR A 102 -8.78 1.43 -8.62
N GLY A 103 -8.78 1.20 -7.31
CA GLY A 103 -9.97 0.82 -6.56
C GLY A 103 -11.09 1.85 -6.68
N GLN A 104 -10.80 3.13 -6.49
CA GLN A 104 -11.76 4.22 -6.66
C GLN A 104 -12.32 4.29 -8.08
N LEU A 105 -11.47 4.12 -9.08
CA LEU A 105 -11.90 4.07 -10.48
C LEU A 105 -12.84 2.88 -10.73
N LEU A 106 -12.49 1.69 -10.23
CA LEU A 106 -13.31 0.49 -10.36
C LEU A 106 -14.67 0.66 -9.69
N ASP A 107 -14.72 1.28 -8.51
CA ASP A 107 -15.96 1.54 -7.78
C ASP A 107 -16.84 2.54 -8.52
N ALA A 108 -16.24 3.60 -9.11
CA ALA A 108 -16.97 4.56 -9.94
C ALA A 108 -17.53 3.89 -11.21
N VAL A 109 -16.75 3.02 -11.86
CA VAL A 109 -17.18 2.28 -13.05
C VAL A 109 -18.25 1.24 -12.72
N ALA A 110 -18.26 0.66 -11.52
CA ALA A 110 -19.32 -0.27 -11.12
C ALA A 110 -20.71 0.38 -11.08
N GLN A 111 -20.79 1.70 -10.99
CA GLN A 111 -22.04 2.48 -10.97
C GLN A 111 -22.52 2.88 -12.38
N PHE A 112 -21.79 2.52 -13.44
CA PHE A 112 -22.21 2.82 -14.81
C PHE A 112 -23.53 2.11 -15.15
N SER A 113 -24.55 2.87 -15.55
CA SER A 113 -25.79 2.28 -16.08
C SER A 113 -25.50 1.50 -17.36
N ALA A 114 -26.14 0.35 -17.57
CA ALA A 114 -26.05 -0.38 -18.84
C ALA A 114 -26.81 0.32 -19.98
N ASP A 115 -27.78 1.17 -19.65
CA ASP A 115 -28.53 1.98 -20.61
C ASP A 115 -28.73 3.39 -20.02
N PRO A 116 -28.14 4.45 -20.60
CA PRO A 116 -28.33 5.83 -20.11
C PRO A 116 -29.75 6.35 -20.28
N LEU A 117 -30.56 5.69 -21.12
CA LEU A 117 -31.94 6.09 -21.43
C LEU A 117 -32.96 5.13 -20.81
N ALA A 118 -32.54 4.33 -19.83
CA ALA A 118 -33.42 3.43 -19.10
C ALA A 118 -34.64 4.21 -18.57
N GLY A 119 -35.83 3.90 -19.09
CA GLY A 119 -37.09 4.57 -18.74
C GLY A 119 -37.65 5.56 -19.77
N ILE A 120 -36.83 6.07 -20.70
CA ILE A 120 -37.27 7.00 -21.77
C ILE A 120 -37.13 6.43 -23.18
N ARG A 121 -36.69 5.17 -23.31
CA ARG A 121 -36.52 4.45 -24.58
C ARG A 121 -37.84 4.03 -25.27
N ASN A 122 -38.99 4.43 -24.74
CA ASN A 122 -40.28 4.18 -25.37
C ASN A 122 -40.44 5.04 -26.63
N PRO A 123 -40.75 4.47 -27.81
CA PRO A 123 -40.92 5.23 -29.05
C PRO A 123 -41.91 6.40 -28.96
N VAL A 124 -42.97 6.27 -28.16
CA VAL A 124 -43.95 7.35 -27.95
C VAL A 124 -43.32 8.50 -27.17
N VAL A 125 -42.55 8.20 -26.12
CA VAL A 125 -41.83 9.19 -25.32
C VAL A 125 -40.75 9.88 -26.15
N ILE A 126 -40.04 9.14 -27.00
CA ILE A 126 -39.04 9.69 -27.93
C ILE A 126 -39.69 10.71 -28.90
N LEU A 127 -40.89 10.41 -29.42
CA LEU A 127 -41.64 11.34 -30.27
C LEU A 127 -42.09 12.60 -29.51
N GLU A 128 -42.45 12.48 -28.24
CA GLU A 128 -42.79 13.62 -27.39
C GLU A 128 -41.56 14.49 -27.08
N ILE A 129 -40.41 13.87 -26.76
CA ILE A 129 -39.12 14.55 -26.58
C ILE A 129 -38.74 15.31 -27.85
N ALA A 130 -38.92 14.73 -29.03
CA ALA A 130 -38.59 15.36 -30.30
C ALA A 130 -39.44 16.61 -30.62
N ARG A 131 -40.63 16.75 -30.02
CA ARG A 131 -41.53 17.90 -30.23
C ARG A 131 -41.16 19.12 -29.38
N ASP A 132 -40.41 18.93 -28.30
CA ASP A 132 -39.90 20.01 -27.45
C ASP A 132 -38.39 20.19 -27.66
N PRO A 133 -37.94 21.31 -28.26
CA PRO A 133 -36.53 21.60 -28.47
C PRO A 133 -35.67 21.51 -27.20
N LYS A 134 -36.22 21.87 -26.03
CA LYS A 134 -35.49 21.78 -24.75
C LYS A 134 -35.32 20.34 -24.31
N ALA A 135 -36.34 19.51 -24.47
CA ALA A 135 -36.28 18.09 -24.14
C ALA A 135 -35.33 17.34 -25.10
N ALA A 136 -35.38 17.65 -26.40
CA ALA A 136 -34.47 17.09 -27.40
C ALA A 136 -33.00 17.45 -27.09
N ALA A 137 -32.72 18.70 -26.70
CA ALA A 137 -31.38 19.11 -26.28
C ALA A 137 -30.90 18.37 -25.02
N ALA A 138 -31.76 18.21 -24.00
CA ALA A 138 -31.43 17.47 -22.79
C ALA A 138 -31.18 15.97 -23.06
N TYR A 139 -31.95 15.36 -23.96
CA TYR A 139 -31.74 13.98 -24.40
C TYR A 139 -30.37 13.80 -25.06
N ASP A 140 -29.99 14.69 -25.98
CA ASP A 140 -28.69 14.65 -26.64
C ASP A 140 -27.54 14.87 -25.65
N ASP A 141 -27.71 15.78 -24.68
CA ASP A 141 -26.72 16.07 -23.63
C ASP A 141 -26.48 14.88 -22.69
N ILE A 142 -27.53 14.13 -22.33
CA ILE A 142 -27.40 12.88 -21.56
C ILE A 142 -26.51 11.89 -22.30
N LEU A 143 -26.77 11.67 -23.59
CA LEU A 143 -26.03 10.72 -24.40
C LEU A 143 -24.57 11.16 -24.62
N ASP A 144 -24.34 12.45 -24.85
CA ASP A 144 -23.00 13.01 -25.02
C ASP A 144 -22.19 12.95 -23.72
N THR A 145 -22.81 13.29 -22.58
CA THR A 145 -22.20 13.18 -21.25
C THR A 145 -21.88 11.73 -20.91
N TYR A 146 -22.81 10.81 -21.14
CA TYR A 146 -22.57 9.39 -20.94
C TYR A 146 -21.45 8.87 -21.84
N GLN A 147 -21.45 9.23 -23.13
CA GLN A 147 -20.41 8.85 -24.07
C GLN A 147 -19.03 9.37 -23.61
N LYS A 148 -18.95 10.61 -23.15
CA LYS A 148 -17.69 11.20 -22.62
C LYS A 148 -17.24 10.49 -21.35
N ALA A 149 -18.16 10.21 -20.42
CA ALA A 149 -17.86 9.48 -19.20
C ALA A 149 -17.38 8.06 -19.50
N ALA A 150 -18.00 7.35 -20.44
CA ALA A 150 -17.62 6.00 -20.85
C ALA A 150 -16.23 5.98 -21.51
N GLN A 151 -15.90 7.00 -22.32
CA GLN A 151 -14.56 7.15 -22.91
C GLN A 151 -13.49 7.39 -21.84
N LEU A 152 -13.75 8.29 -20.89
CA LEU A 152 -12.84 8.57 -19.77
C LEU A 152 -12.65 7.33 -18.91
N ALA A 153 -13.73 6.60 -18.59
CA ALA A 153 -13.66 5.34 -17.86
C ALA A 153 -12.83 4.30 -18.60
N LEU A 154 -13.09 4.07 -19.90
CA LEU A 154 -12.35 3.10 -20.70
C LEU A 154 -10.85 3.45 -20.78
N SER A 155 -10.52 4.72 -20.99
CA SER A 155 -9.13 5.20 -20.99
C SER A 155 -8.48 5.02 -19.62
N GLY A 156 -9.16 5.41 -18.54
CA GLY A 156 -8.67 5.24 -17.17
C GLY A 156 -8.40 3.79 -16.82
N LEU A 157 -9.31 2.87 -17.17
CA LEU A 157 -9.17 1.44 -16.89
C LEU A 157 -8.03 0.82 -17.70
N SER A 158 -7.88 1.22 -18.96
CA SER A 158 -6.77 0.79 -19.82
C SER A 158 -5.42 1.27 -19.28
N ASN A 159 -5.37 2.53 -18.81
CA ASN A 159 -4.18 3.08 -18.17
C ASN A 159 -3.86 2.34 -16.85
N ALA A 160 -4.86 2.08 -16.00
CA ALA A 160 -4.68 1.34 -14.76
C ALA A 160 -4.21 -0.10 -15.00
N ALA A 161 -4.68 -0.76 -16.07
CA ALA A 161 -4.20 -2.07 -16.47
C ALA A 161 -2.73 -2.02 -16.92
N SER A 162 -2.35 -1.03 -17.74
CA SER A 162 -0.96 -0.83 -18.17
C SER A 162 -0.02 -0.52 -16.99
N GLN A 163 -0.43 0.41 -16.12
CA GLN A 163 0.29 0.75 -14.90
C GLN A 163 0.44 -0.45 -13.97
N GLY A 164 -0.58 -1.30 -13.83
CA GLY A 164 -0.48 -2.54 -13.06
C GLY A 164 0.63 -3.48 -13.57
N ARG A 165 0.79 -3.63 -14.89
CA ARG A 165 1.89 -4.44 -15.47
C ARG A 165 3.26 -3.83 -15.19
N ALA A 166 3.38 -2.51 -15.32
CA ALA A 166 4.62 -1.80 -15.01
C ALA A 166 4.97 -1.93 -13.52
N MET A 167 3.98 -1.73 -12.64
CA MET A 167 4.11 -1.88 -11.19
C MET A 167 4.57 -3.29 -10.80
N GLU A 168 4.04 -4.33 -11.45
CA GLU A 168 4.49 -5.71 -11.22
C GLU A 168 5.97 -5.91 -11.57
N GLN A 169 6.43 -5.39 -12.71
CA GLN A 169 7.83 -5.50 -13.10
C GLN A 169 8.75 -4.70 -12.17
N GLU A 170 8.37 -3.44 -11.89
CA GLU A 170 9.15 -2.54 -11.04
C GLU A 170 9.25 -3.08 -9.61
N THR A 171 8.12 -3.48 -9.01
CA THR A 171 8.08 -4.04 -7.65
C THR A 171 8.92 -5.31 -7.54
N ARG A 172 8.88 -6.20 -8.55
CA ARG A 172 9.73 -7.40 -8.58
C ARG A 172 11.22 -7.04 -8.59
N GLN A 173 11.62 -6.09 -9.44
CA GLN A 173 13.01 -5.65 -9.56
C GLN A 173 13.49 -4.99 -8.27
N GLN A 174 12.69 -4.08 -7.70
CA GLN A 174 13.01 -3.38 -6.46
C GLN A 174 13.08 -4.36 -5.27
N ALA A 175 12.12 -5.27 -5.14
CA ALA A 175 12.15 -6.29 -4.10
C ALA A 175 13.39 -7.20 -4.22
N GLN A 176 13.75 -7.61 -5.45
CA GLN A 176 14.96 -8.40 -5.66
C GLN A 176 16.22 -7.61 -5.29
N ALA A 177 16.32 -6.35 -5.70
CA ALA A 177 17.46 -5.49 -5.35
C ALA A 177 17.60 -5.31 -3.83
N ILE A 178 16.48 -5.18 -3.11
CA ILE A 178 16.49 -5.11 -1.63
C ILE A 178 16.94 -6.45 -1.04
N LEU A 179 16.46 -7.58 -1.55
CA LEU A 179 16.90 -8.91 -1.11
C LEU A 179 18.40 -9.11 -1.32
N ASP A 180 18.93 -8.68 -2.46
CA ASP A 180 20.35 -8.79 -2.79
C ASP A 180 21.20 -7.94 -1.83
N LYS A 181 20.77 -6.70 -1.53
CA LYS A 181 21.40 -5.86 -0.49
C LYS A 181 21.38 -6.58 0.88
N LEU A 182 20.24 -7.10 1.29
CA LEU A 182 20.09 -7.82 2.57
C LEU A 182 20.89 -9.14 2.63
N ASN A 183 21.14 -9.78 1.49
CA ASN A 183 21.96 -10.99 1.40
C ASN A 183 23.46 -10.67 1.42
N ALA A 184 23.87 -9.53 0.86
CA ALA A 184 25.24 -9.06 0.91
C ALA A 184 25.66 -8.53 2.29
N MET A 185 24.70 -8.18 3.16
CA MET A 185 24.98 -7.76 4.53
C MET A 185 25.48 -8.93 5.37
N THR A 186 26.73 -8.82 5.84
CA THR A 186 27.27 -9.74 6.84
C THR A 186 26.86 -9.27 8.24
N PRO A 187 26.09 -10.06 9.01
CA PRO A 187 25.73 -9.69 10.38
C PRO A 187 26.97 -9.79 11.27
N THR A 188 27.28 -8.71 11.98
CA THR A 188 28.43 -8.67 12.92
C THR A 188 28.01 -8.95 14.36
N ILE A 189 26.74 -8.75 14.68
CA ILE A 189 26.14 -8.96 16.00
C ILE A 189 24.78 -9.68 15.88
N PRO A 190 24.29 -10.35 16.93
CA PRO A 190 22.99 -11.03 16.89
C PRO A 190 21.81 -10.11 16.52
N ALA A 191 21.87 -8.83 16.90
CA ALA A 191 20.83 -7.86 16.55
C ALA A 191 20.73 -7.63 15.02
N ASP A 192 21.86 -7.55 14.31
CA ASP A 192 21.90 -7.43 12.85
C ASP A 192 21.17 -8.60 12.20
N GLN A 193 21.39 -9.82 12.70
CA GLN A 193 20.76 -11.03 12.16
C GLN A 193 19.23 -10.99 12.29
N VAL A 194 18.73 -10.48 13.42
CA VAL A 194 17.29 -10.30 13.65
C VAL A 194 16.70 -9.25 12.70
N PHE A 195 17.32 -8.08 12.58
CA PHE A 195 16.81 -7.01 11.71
C PHE A 195 16.87 -7.39 10.23
N ILE A 196 17.98 -7.98 9.77
CA ILE A 196 18.12 -8.47 8.39
C ILE A 196 17.05 -9.55 8.11
N GLY A 197 16.84 -10.48 9.05
CA GLY A 197 15.81 -11.52 8.91
C GLY A 197 14.39 -10.94 8.83
N ALA A 198 14.07 -9.94 9.65
CA ALA A 198 12.79 -9.25 9.63
C ALA A 198 12.57 -8.49 8.30
N ALA A 199 13.58 -7.76 7.82
CA ALA A 199 13.52 -7.06 6.54
C ALA A 199 13.32 -8.02 5.37
N LYS A 200 14.03 -9.16 5.34
CA LYS A 200 13.83 -10.21 4.31
C LYS A 200 12.40 -10.73 4.30
N LYS A 201 11.81 -11.02 5.47
CA LYS A 201 10.40 -11.44 5.58
C LYS A 201 9.45 -10.37 5.02
N ARG A 202 9.70 -9.08 5.30
CA ARG A 202 8.88 -7.98 4.76
C ARG A 202 8.95 -7.89 3.24
N VAL A 203 10.14 -8.06 2.66
CA VAL A 203 10.31 -8.05 1.20
C VAL A 203 9.62 -9.26 0.56
N GLN A 204 9.70 -10.44 1.19
CA GLN A 204 8.94 -11.61 0.75
C GLN A 204 7.43 -11.39 0.80
N PHE A 205 6.94 -10.67 1.82
CA PHE A 205 5.53 -10.29 1.90
C PHE A 205 5.12 -9.35 0.76
N ILE A 206 5.96 -8.37 0.40
CA ILE A 206 5.73 -7.53 -0.79
C ILE A 206 5.62 -8.38 -2.05
N GLN A 207 6.52 -9.36 -2.23
CA GLN A 207 6.53 -10.24 -3.41
C GLN A 207 5.32 -11.17 -3.49
N LEU A 208 4.77 -11.60 -2.36
CA LEU A 208 3.65 -12.56 -2.30
C LEU A 208 2.29 -11.88 -2.21
N ASP A 209 2.06 -11.04 -1.19
CA ASP A 209 0.73 -10.47 -0.93
C ASP A 209 0.44 -9.25 -1.81
N LEU A 210 1.35 -8.28 -1.82
CA LEU A 210 1.13 -7.02 -2.54
C LEU A 210 1.09 -7.23 -4.05
N MET A 211 1.99 -8.07 -4.58
CA MET A 211 1.96 -8.40 -6.01
C MET A 211 0.69 -9.13 -6.44
N THR A 212 0.16 -10.05 -5.62
CA THR A 212 -1.13 -10.68 -5.91
C THR A 212 -2.25 -9.64 -5.95
N LYS A 213 -2.28 -8.69 -5.01
CA LYS A 213 -3.27 -7.59 -5.02
C LYS A 213 -3.16 -6.72 -6.27
N VAL A 214 -1.94 -6.41 -6.73
CA VAL A 214 -1.72 -5.67 -7.98
C VAL A 214 -2.27 -6.46 -9.17
N GLN A 215 -1.98 -7.75 -9.24
CA GLN A 215 -2.46 -8.63 -10.32
C GLN A 215 -3.98 -8.73 -10.35
N ASP A 216 -4.62 -8.91 -9.20
CA ASP A 216 -6.07 -8.97 -9.08
C ASP A 216 -6.71 -7.63 -9.47
N THR A 217 -6.15 -6.52 -9.01
CA THR A 217 -6.65 -5.18 -9.32
C THR A 217 -6.51 -4.87 -10.81
N ARG A 218 -5.38 -5.22 -11.41
CA ARG A 218 -5.14 -5.13 -12.86
C ARG A 218 -6.15 -5.96 -13.63
N ALA A 219 -6.36 -7.22 -13.24
CA ALA A 219 -7.31 -8.11 -13.90
C ALA A 219 -8.75 -7.59 -13.81
N ARG A 220 -9.13 -7.01 -12.65
CA ARG A 220 -10.41 -6.32 -12.49
C ARG A 220 -10.54 -5.10 -13.40
N ALA A 221 -9.49 -4.30 -13.55
CA ALA A 221 -9.48 -3.17 -14.47
C ALA A 221 -9.67 -3.61 -15.93
N GLU A 222 -8.96 -4.67 -16.35
CA GLU A 222 -9.13 -5.26 -17.70
C GLU A 222 -10.55 -5.81 -17.92
N ALA A 223 -11.12 -6.48 -16.91
CA ALA A 223 -12.48 -6.99 -16.98
C ALA A 223 -13.53 -5.86 -17.05
N ALA A 224 -13.33 -4.79 -16.27
CA ALA A 224 -14.19 -3.61 -16.29
C ALA A 224 -14.10 -2.88 -17.64
N ALA A 225 -12.91 -2.75 -18.23
CA ALA A 225 -12.73 -2.15 -19.55
C ALA A 225 -13.55 -2.90 -20.62
N LYS A 226 -13.49 -4.23 -20.61
CA LYS A 226 -14.29 -5.10 -21.50
C LYS A 226 -15.80 -4.96 -21.31
N ARG A 227 -16.27 -4.48 -20.14
CA ARG A 227 -17.69 -4.18 -19.90
C ARG A 227 -18.09 -2.82 -20.44
N ILE A 228 -17.23 -1.81 -20.35
CA ILE A 228 -17.52 -0.44 -20.81
C ILE A 228 -17.44 -0.30 -22.33
N GLU A 229 -16.53 -1.05 -22.98
CA GLU A 229 -16.35 -1.03 -24.43
C GLU A 229 -17.65 -1.22 -25.25
N PRO A 230 -18.48 -2.25 -25.00
CA PRO A 230 -19.75 -2.40 -25.72
C PRO A 230 -20.75 -1.27 -25.39
N LEU A 231 -20.81 -0.81 -24.13
CA LEU A 231 -21.72 0.29 -23.74
C LEU A 231 -21.40 1.59 -24.48
N LEU A 232 -20.12 1.88 -24.70
CA LEU A 232 -19.67 3.02 -25.48
C LEU A 232 -20.04 2.85 -26.96
N ALA A 233 -19.90 1.64 -27.51
CA ALA A 233 -20.28 1.36 -28.89
C ALA A 233 -21.79 1.53 -29.09
N ASP A 234 -22.61 1.01 -28.17
CA ASP A 234 -24.06 1.10 -28.22
C ASP A 234 -24.53 2.55 -28.19
N VAL A 235 -24.02 3.37 -27.26
CA VAL A 235 -24.45 4.79 -27.13
C VAL A 235 -24.05 5.65 -28.34
N ARG A 236 -22.96 5.30 -29.02
CA ARG A 236 -22.56 5.95 -30.28
C ARG A 236 -23.52 5.63 -31.43
N GLN A 237 -24.26 4.53 -31.36
CA GLN A 237 -25.25 4.14 -32.36
C GLN A 237 -26.64 4.71 -32.06
N ILE A 238 -26.87 5.29 -30.88
CA ILE A 238 -28.15 5.90 -30.53
C ILE A 238 -28.29 7.24 -31.26
N ASP A 239 -29.36 7.36 -32.05
CA ASP A 239 -29.72 8.57 -32.78
C ASP A 239 -29.85 9.79 -31.86
N ARG A 240 -29.21 10.89 -32.26
CA ARG A 240 -29.40 12.21 -31.65
C ARG A 240 -30.62 12.89 -32.27
N ILE A 241 -31.49 13.44 -31.42
CA ILE A 241 -32.81 13.95 -31.81
C ILE A 241 -32.73 15.45 -32.09
N GLY A 242 -32.00 16.21 -31.28
CA GLY A 242 -31.87 17.67 -31.40
C GLY A 242 -30.91 18.14 -32.50
N ARG A 243 -30.27 17.21 -33.22
CA ARG A 243 -29.36 17.49 -34.35
C ARG A 243 -29.97 17.20 -35.73
N ARG A 244 -31.25 16.84 -35.79
CA ARG A 244 -32.04 16.71 -37.02
C ARG A 244 -32.78 18.01 -37.30
#